data_AF-A0A520I863-F1
#
_entry.id   AF-A0A520I863-F1
#
_cell.length_a   1.000
_cell.length_b   1.000
_cell.length_c   1.000
_cell.angle_alpha   90.00
_cell.angle_beta   90.00
_cell.angle_gamma   90.00
#
_symmetry.space_group_name_H-M   'P 1'
#
loop_
_entity.id
_entity.type
_entity.pdbx_description
1 polymer ?
#
loop_
_entity_poly.entity_id
_entity_poly.type
_entity_poly.pdbx_seq_one_letter_code
_entity_poly.pdbx_strand_id
1 'polypeptide(L)'
;MIVDRRSILASAAALGAVSALPRMAQAAIPLPTGFERIPLWPAAAPGGAGVRVTEVSALRYPELGTDTLYQDHVVTPTLTMVRATRPNGAALLLIPGGGYRRVSTGLEGYVIARRFAAAGYTCFVLSYRMPADGWTAGADTPLQDAQRGLRLARSLAAREAEPALRVL
;
A
#
# COMPACT_ATOMS: atom_id res chain seq x y z
N MET A 1 41.18 -56.45 -21.42
CA MET A 1 40.93 -55.00 -21.26
C MET A 1 39.49 -54.87 -20.81
N ILE A 2 39.25 -54.91 -19.50
CA ILE A 2 37.92 -55.07 -18.91
C ILE A 2 37.44 -53.70 -18.49
N VAL A 3 36.46 -53.17 -19.22
CA VAL A 3 35.81 -51.88 -18.96
C VAL A 3 34.95 -52.00 -17.71
N ASP A 4 35.14 -51.08 -16.76
CA ASP A 4 34.44 -51.04 -15.48
C ASP A 4 32.98 -50.58 -15.66
N ARG A 5 32.09 -51.17 -14.86
CA ARG A 5 30.64 -50.94 -14.77
C ARG A 5 30.25 -49.55 -14.24
N ARG A 6 31.22 -48.66 -14.06
CA ARG A 6 31.07 -47.30 -13.49
C ARG A 6 30.99 -46.19 -14.53
N SER A 7 31.07 -46.53 -15.81
CA SER A 7 31.00 -45.58 -16.91
C SER A 7 29.97 -46.05 -17.92
N ILE A 8 28.72 -45.63 -17.73
CA ILE A 8 27.69 -45.33 -18.75
C ILE A 8 26.39 -45.02 -17.98
N LEU A 9 26.02 -43.74 -17.97
CA LEU A 9 24.67 -43.23 -18.23
C LEU A 9 24.68 -41.72 -17.95
N ALA A 10 25.24 -40.99 -18.91
CA ALA A 10 24.78 -39.66 -19.22
C ALA A 10 23.41 -39.80 -19.90
N SER A 11 22.35 -39.24 -19.33
CA SER A 11 21.09 -38.96 -20.04
C SER A 11 20.28 -37.91 -19.27
N ALA A 12 20.34 -36.68 -19.79
CA ALA A 12 19.31 -35.64 -19.87
C ALA A 12 18.24 -35.55 -18.76
N ALA A 13 18.32 -34.47 -17.98
CA ALA A 13 17.14 -33.75 -17.50
C ALA A 13 17.45 -32.25 -17.44
N ALA A 14 17.55 -31.61 -18.60
CA ALA A 14 17.40 -30.17 -18.71
C ALA A 14 15.89 -29.85 -18.67
N LEU A 15 15.36 -29.62 -17.47
CA LEU A 15 14.03 -29.03 -17.28
C LEU A 15 14.23 -27.61 -16.73
N GLY A 16 13.70 -26.66 -17.49
CA GLY A 16 14.12 -25.27 -17.49
C GLY A 16 13.96 -24.54 -16.16
N ALA A 17 15.05 -23.90 -15.74
CA ALA A 17 14.92 -22.73 -14.90
C ALA A 17 14.29 -21.63 -15.76
N VAL A 18 12.97 -21.43 -15.60
CA VAL A 18 12.35 -20.16 -15.96
C VAL A 18 13.04 -19.14 -15.06
N SER A 19 14.05 -18.46 -15.59
CA SER A 19 14.62 -17.28 -14.96
C SER A 19 13.50 -16.25 -14.89
N ALA A 20 12.82 -16.20 -13.74
CA ALA A 20 12.06 -15.03 -13.38
C ALA A 20 13.07 -13.88 -13.39
N LEU A 21 13.08 -13.09 -14.47
CA LEU A 21 13.80 -11.84 -14.48
C LEU A 21 13.40 -11.11 -13.20
N PRO A 22 14.36 -10.61 -12.40
CA PRO A 22 14.00 -9.82 -11.24
C PRO A 22 13.14 -8.68 -11.77
N ARG A 23 11.86 -8.66 -11.39
CA ARG A 23 10.97 -7.54 -11.69
C ARG A 23 11.69 -6.33 -11.10
N MET A 24 12.25 -5.46 -11.96
CA MET A 24 12.93 -4.27 -11.51
C MET A 24 11.93 -3.54 -10.61
N ALA A 25 12.21 -3.54 -9.31
CA ALA A 25 11.38 -2.84 -8.36
C ALA A 25 11.46 -1.37 -8.76
N GLN A 26 10.34 -0.80 -9.22
CA GLN A 26 10.24 0.64 -9.39
C GLN A 26 10.68 1.24 -8.05
N ALA A 27 11.72 2.08 -8.08
CA ALA A 27 12.25 2.70 -6.86
C ALA A 27 11.07 3.34 -6.12
N ALA A 28 10.80 2.85 -4.91
CA ALA A 28 9.64 3.29 -4.15
C ALA A 28 9.79 4.78 -3.85
N ILE A 29 8.76 5.57 -4.17
CA ILE A 29 8.73 6.99 -3.80
C ILE A 29 8.84 7.07 -2.28
N PRO A 30 9.84 7.80 -1.73
CA PRO A 30 10.06 7.86 -0.29
C PRO A 30 8.86 8.51 0.40
N LEU A 31 8.64 8.12 1.65
CA LEU A 31 7.63 8.79 2.48
C LEU A 31 8.12 10.17 2.89
N PRO A 32 7.21 11.15 3.09
CA PRO A 32 7.57 12.38 3.78
C PRO A 32 8.09 12.08 5.19
N THR A 33 8.96 12.93 5.72
CA THR A 33 9.50 12.79 7.09
C THR A 33 8.38 12.73 8.12
N GLY A 34 8.47 11.78 9.05
CA GLY A 34 7.48 11.58 10.12
C GLY A 34 6.23 10.77 9.70
N PHE A 35 6.16 10.33 8.44
CA PHE A 35 5.11 9.44 7.95
C PHE A 35 5.54 7.99 8.12
N GLU A 36 4.63 7.14 8.57
CA GLU A 36 4.84 5.71 8.80
C GLU A 36 3.84 4.91 7.95
N ARG A 37 4.34 4.07 7.03
CA ARG A 37 3.48 3.25 6.17
C ARG A 37 3.24 1.88 6.79
N ILE A 38 1.98 1.51 6.90
CA ILE A 38 1.52 0.26 7.51
C ILE A 38 0.74 -0.54 6.45
N PRO A 39 1.03 -1.83 6.23
CA PRO A 39 0.21 -2.68 5.37
C PRO A 39 -1.25 -2.71 5.85
N LEU A 40 -2.20 -2.53 4.94
CA LEU A 40 -3.62 -2.54 5.30
C LEU A 40 -4.09 -3.97 5.70
N TRP A 41 -3.58 -4.95 4.96
CA TRP A 41 -3.82 -6.37 5.18
C TRP A 41 -2.56 -7.04 5.75
N PRO A 42 -2.71 -8.03 6.65
CA PRO A 42 -1.57 -8.74 7.23
C PRO A 42 -0.84 -9.65 6.24
N ALA A 43 -1.49 -9.97 5.12
CA ALA A 43 -0.96 -10.73 4.00
C ALA A 43 -1.38 -10.04 2.69
N ALA A 44 -1.35 -10.75 1.56
CA ALA A 44 -1.91 -10.26 0.31
C ALA A 44 -3.38 -9.81 0.49
N ALA A 45 -3.76 -8.74 -0.21
CA ALA A 45 -5.13 -8.25 -0.18
C ALA A 45 -6.12 -9.32 -0.70
N PRO A 46 -7.31 -9.43 -0.09
CA PRO A 46 -8.25 -10.51 -0.41
C PRO A 46 -8.82 -10.39 -1.82
N GLY A 47 -9.00 -11.53 -2.51
CA GLY A 47 -9.65 -11.56 -3.82
C GLY A 47 -8.76 -11.15 -5.00
N GLY A 48 -7.43 -11.26 -4.87
CA GLY A 48 -6.47 -10.86 -5.90
C GLY A 48 -6.31 -11.82 -7.09
N ALA A 49 -7.00 -12.97 -7.12
CA ALA A 49 -6.77 -14.01 -8.13
C ALA A 49 -7.05 -13.56 -9.58
N GLY A 50 -7.99 -12.62 -9.78
CA GLY A 50 -8.34 -12.04 -11.08
C GLY A 50 -7.54 -10.79 -11.47
N VAL A 51 -6.72 -10.27 -10.56
CA VAL A 51 -5.99 -9.01 -10.74
C VAL A 51 -4.81 -9.23 -11.69
N ARG A 52 -4.71 -8.40 -12.73
CA ARG A 52 -3.64 -8.45 -13.75
C ARG A 52 -2.94 -7.10 -13.96
N VAL A 53 -3.42 -6.06 -13.31
CA VAL A 53 -2.87 -4.71 -13.40
C VAL A 53 -1.52 -4.63 -12.71
N THR A 54 -0.72 -3.63 -13.07
CA THR A 54 0.51 -3.29 -12.38
C THR A 54 0.28 -2.02 -11.57
N GLU A 55 0.52 -2.11 -10.26
CA GLU A 55 0.51 -0.94 -9.39
C GLU A 55 1.55 0.07 -9.84
N VAL A 56 1.14 1.33 -9.94
CA VAL A 56 1.99 2.46 -10.31
C VAL A 56 1.91 3.50 -9.20
N SER A 57 3.07 3.97 -8.74
CA SER A 57 3.17 5.16 -7.89
C SER A 57 4.02 6.18 -8.62
N ALA A 58 3.50 7.39 -8.79
CA ALA A 58 4.16 8.45 -9.56
C ALA A 58 3.83 9.83 -9.00
N LEU A 59 4.65 10.82 -9.34
CA LEU A 59 4.42 12.22 -9.00
C LEU A 59 3.77 12.93 -10.18
N ARG A 60 2.68 13.67 -9.94
CA ARG A 60 2.05 14.48 -11.00
C ARG A 60 2.94 15.66 -11.39
N TYR A 61 3.60 16.26 -10.41
CA TYR A 61 4.53 17.39 -10.58
C TYR A 61 5.82 17.06 -9.79
N PRO A 62 6.85 16.48 -10.43
CA PRO A 62 8.05 15.97 -9.75
C PRO A 62 8.77 17.02 -8.87
N GLU A 63 8.75 18.28 -9.28
CA GLU A 63 9.33 19.41 -8.57
C GLU A 63 8.65 19.69 -7.22
N LEU A 64 7.40 19.25 -7.05
CA LEU A 64 6.66 19.36 -5.80
C LEU A 64 6.78 18.10 -4.92
N GLY A 65 7.56 17.11 -5.36
CA GLY A 65 7.82 15.89 -4.60
C GLY A 65 6.53 15.13 -4.23
N THR A 66 6.54 14.52 -3.04
CA THR A 66 5.48 13.64 -2.53
C THR A 66 4.13 14.31 -2.33
N ASP A 67 4.06 15.65 -2.31
CA ASP A 67 2.80 16.39 -2.22
C ASP A 67 1.93 16.19 -3.47
N THR A 68 2.48 15.64 -4.55
CA THR A 68 1.74 15.35 -5.80
C THR A 68 1.73 13.86 -6.17
N LEU A 69 2.07 13.01 -5.20
CA LEU A 69 2.00 11.57 -5.33
C LEU A 69 0.58 11.14 -5.71
N TYR A 70 0.48 10.26 -6.70
CA TYR A 70 -0.71 9.50 -6.98
C TYR A 70 -0.36 8.02 -7.15
N GLN A 71 -1.36 7.17 -6.92
CA GLN A 71 -1.23 5.73 -7.10
C GLN A 71 -2.33 5.24 -8.04
N ASP A 72 -1.93 4.63 -9.15
CA ASP A 72 -2.84 3.96 -10.08
C ASP A 72 -2.77 2.45 -9.80
N HIS A 73 -3.89 1.76 -9.97
CA HIS A 73 -3.98 0.30 -9.87
C HIS A 73 -3.41 -0.31 -8.58
N VAL A 74 -3.78 0.24 -7.42
CA VAL A 74 -3.28 -0.22 -6.11
C VAL A 74 -3.53 -1.72 -5.94
N VAL A 75 -2.46 -2.49 -5.76
CA VAL A 75 -2.48 -3.93 -5.47
C VAL A 75 -2.16 -4.21 -4.01
N THR A 76 -1.27 -3.40 -3.44
CA THR A 76 -0.85 -3.48 -2.03
C THR A 76 -1.38 -2.27 -1.29
N PRO A 77 -2.66 -2.26 -0.86
CA PRO A 77 -3.23 -1.12 -0.15
C PRO A 77 -2.54 -0.93 1.21
N THR A 78 -2.41 0.33 1.62
CA THR A 78 -1.66 0.73 2.82
C THR A 78 -2.42 1.80 3.60
N LEU A 79 -2.09 1.88 4.89
CA LEU A 79 -2.49 2.97 5.76
C LEU A 79 -1.22 3.73 6.15
N THR A 80 -1.11 4.99 5.75
CA THR A 80 0.05 5.83 6.12
C THR A 80 -0.32 6.73 7.28
N MET A 81 0.34 6.57 8.43
CA MET A 81 0.09 7.34 9.64
C MET A 81 1.04 8.54 9.75
N VAL A 82 0.51 9.63 10.30
CA VAL A 82 1.27 10.80 10.76
C VAL A 82 0.80 11.14 12.16
N ARG A 83 1.72 11.12 13.13
CA ARG A 83 1.40 11.47 14.52
C ARG A 83 1.19 12.97 14.66
N ALA A 84 0.28 13.37 15.54
CA ALA A 84 0.12 14.75 15.92
C ALA A 84 1.38 15.30 16.60
N THR A 85 1.73 16.57 16.35
CA THR A 85 2.85 17.22 17.07
C THR A 85 2.49 17.46 18.55
N ARG A 86 1.25 17.85 18.81
CA ARG A 86 0.66 18.03 20.14
C ARG A 86 -0.74 17.44 20.12
N PRO A 87 -0.90 16.19 20.53
CA PRO A 87 -2.15 15.48 20.35
C PRO A 87 -3.35 16.14 21.04
N ASN A 88 -4.47 16.23 20.34
CA ASN A 88 -5.74 16.79 20.84
C ASN A 88 -6.76 15.71 21.24
N GLY A 89 -6.35 14.44 21.22
CA GLY A 89 -7.23 13.30 21.49
C GLY A 89 -8.19 12.95 20.34
N ALA A 90 -7.92 13.37 19.10
CA ALA A 90 -8.71 12.98 17.93
C ALA A 90 -7.82 12.46 16.80
N ALA A 91 -8.40 11.60 15.95
CA ALA A 91 -7.76 11.10 14.74
C ALA A 91 -8.65 11.24 13.51
N LEU A 92 -8.00 11.37 12.35
CA LEU A 92 -8.64 11.50 11.05
C LEU A 92 -8.24 10.35 10.13
N LEU A 93 -9.22 9.70 9.51
CA LEU A 93 -8.99 8.78 8.39
C LEU A 93 -9.26 9.53 7.08
N LEU A 94 -8.20 9.88 6.37
CA LEU A 94 -8.25 10.51 5.06
C LEU A 94 -8.32 9.42 3.98
N ILE A 95 -9.34 9.52 3.12
CA ILE A 95 -9.56 8.61 1.98
C ILE A 95 -9.46 9.46 0.70
N PRO A 96 -8.28 9.57 0.07
CA PRO A 96 -8.08 10.42 -1.10
C PRO A 96 -8.96 10.02 -2.28
N GLY A 97 -9.42 10.99 -3.05
CA GLY A 97 -10.19 10.78 -4.27
C GLY A 97 -9.34 10.36 -5.47
N GLY A 98 -9.89 10.60 -6.66
CA GLY A 98 -9.34 10.14 -7.95
C GLY A 98 -10.32 9.32 -8.80
N GLY A 99 -11.58 9.25 -8.37
CA GLY A 99 -12.68 8.69 -9.15
C GLY A 99 -12.49 7.21 -9.50
N TYR A 100 -11.88 6.43 -8.60
CA TYR A 100 -11.59 5.00 -8.79
C TYR A 100 -10.71 4.65 -9.98
N ARG A 101 -10.02 5.65 -10.54
CA ARG A 101 -8.94 5.44 -11.52
C ARG A 101 -7.56 5.59 -10.88
N ARG A 102 -7.52 6.29 -9.74
CA ARG A 102 -6.32 6.50 -8.92
C ARG A 102 -6.67 6.91 -7.51
N VAL A 103 -5.64 6.92 -6.66
CA VAL A 103 -5.63 7.56 -5.34
C VAL A 103 -4.74 8.81 -5.41
N SER A 104 -5.32 9.99 -5.19
CA SER A 104 -4.60 11.29 -5.14
C SER A 104 -3.84 11.48 -3.82
N THR A 105 -2.95 10.54 -3.46
CA THR A 105 -2.33 10.41 -2.13
C THR A 105 -1.62 11.67 -1.62
N GLY A 106 -0.93 12.41 -2.48
CA GLY A 106 -0.22 13.63 -2.11
C GLY A 106 -1.17 14.77 -1.73
N LEU A 107 -1.93 15.24 -2.73
CA LEU A 107 -2.75 16.45 -2.61
C LEU A 107 -3.94 16.28 -1.67
N GLU A 108 -4.62 15.14 -1.74
CA GLU A 108 -5.83 14.86 -0.94
C GLU A 108 -5.53 14.01 0.30
N GLY A 109 -4.28 13.56 0.48
CA GLY A 109 -3.83 12.79 1.64
C GLY A 109 -2.74 13.51 2.42
N TYR A 110 -1.49 13.45 1.95
CA TYR A 110 -0.31 13.89 2.72
C TYR A 110 -0.29 15.37 3.06
N VAL A 111 -0.67 16.24 2.12
CA VAL A 111 -0.76 17.70 2.37
C VAL A 111 -1.78 18.00 3.46
N ILE A 112 -2.94 17.32 3.41
CA ILE A 112 -4.02 17.46 4.38
C ILE A 112 -3.60 16.89 5.74
N ALA A 113 -3.02 15.68 5.75
CA ALA A 113 -2.54 15.00 6.96
C ALA A 113 -1.53 15.85 7.72
N ARG A 114 -0.56 16.46 7.02
CA ARG A 114 0.45 17.33 7.63
C ARG A 114 -0.18 18.55 8.31
N ARG A 115 -1.18 19.16 7.66
CA ARG A 115 -1.87 20.33 8.20
C ARG A 115 -2.67 19.99 9.46
N PHE A 116 -3.36 18.85 9.47
CA PHE A 116 -4.13 18.40 10.63
C PHE A 116 -3.25 17.83 11.75
N ALA A 117 -2.12 17.18 11.44
CA ALA A 117 -1.13 16.75 12.42
C ALA A 117 -0.55 17.95 13.19
N ALA A 118 -0.26 19.05 12.49
CA ALA A 118 0.15 20.31 13.13
C ALA A 118 -0.95 20.92 14.01
N ALA A 119 -2.23 20.66 13.69
CA ALA A 119 -3.39 21.07 14.49
C ALA A 119 -3.76 20.08 15.60
N GLY A 120 -2.96 19.03 15.81
CA GLY A 120 -3.10 18.09 16.92
C GLY A 120 -3.83 16.79 16.61
N TYR A 121 -4.18 16.51 15.36
CA TYR A 121 -4.85 15.25 14.97
C TYR A 121 -3.85 14.20 14.52
N THR A 122 -3.94 12.98 15.05
CA THR A 122 -3.23 11.85 14.44
C THR A 122 -3.94 11.46 13.15
N CYS A 123 -3.25 11.51 12.03
CA CYS A 123 -3.85 11.34 10.71
C CYS A 123 -3.45 9.99 10.10
N PHE A 124 -4.38 9.37 9.38
CA PHE A 124 -4.18 8.15 8.62
C PHE A 124 -4.63 8.38 7.19
N VAL A 125 -3.77 8.11 6.21
CA VAL A 125 -4.07 8.24 4.78
C VAL A 125 -4.21 6.85 4.18
N LEU A 126 -5.39 6.54 3.66
CA LEU A 126 -5.71 5.25 3.06
C LEU A 126 -5.34 5.23 1.57
N SER A 127 -4.47 4.30 1.18
CA SER A 127 -4.34 3.84 -0.20
C SER A 127 -5.20 2.59 -0.37
N TYR A 128 -6.15 2.62 -1.30
CA TYR A 128 -7.16 1.57 -1.50
C TYR A 128 -7.16 1.03 -2.93
N ARG A 129 -7.65 -0.20 -3.08
CA ARG A 129 -7.73 -0.91 -4.37
C ARG A 129 -8.84 -0.37 -5.27
N MET A 130 -8.62 -0.38 -6.59
CA MET A 130 -9.62 0.11 -7.54
C MET A 130 -10.66 -0.99 -7.84
N PRO A 131 -11.96 -0.65 -7.92
CA PRO A 131 -13.03 -1.62 -8.17
C PRO A 131 -12.96 -2.29 -9.55
N ALA A 132 -12.34 -1.64 -10.55
CA ALA A 132 -12.28 -2.13 -11.93
C ALA A 132 -11.07 -3.04 -12.24
N ASP A 133 -10.18 -3.28 -11.26
CA ASP A 133 -8.91 -3.99 -11.48
C ASP A 133 -9.02 -5.54 -11.46
N GLY A 134 -10.24 -6.08 -11.44
CA GLY A 134 -10.48 -7.53 -11.47
C GLY A 134 -10.45 -8.23 -10.10
N TRP A 135 -10.62 -7.47 -9.01
CA TRP A 135 -10.78 -8.02 -7.66
C TRP A 135 -12.08 -8.81 -7.53
N THR A 136 -12.06 -9.91 -6.76
CA THR A 136 -13.25 -10.74 -6.54
C THR A 136 -14.43 -9.96 -5.96
N ALA A 137 -14.19 -8.95 -5.11
CA ALA A 137 -15.24 -8.11 -4.53
C ALA A 137 -15.76 -7.03 -5.50
N GLY A 138 -15.17 -6.88 -6.69
CA GLY A 138 -15.60 -5.91 -7.71
C GLY A 138 -15.78 -4.50 -7.14
N ALA A 139 -16.99 -3.96 -7.27
CA ALA A 139 -17.37 -2.62 -6.80
C ALA A 139 -17.18 -2.43 -5.27
N ASP A 140 -17.28 -3.49 -4.46
CA ASP A 140 -17.16 -3.42 -3.01
C ASP A 140 -15.70 -3.46 -2.52
N THR A 141 -14.74 -3.69 -3.41
CA THR A 141 -13.31 -3.72 -3.08
C THR A 141 -12.83 -2.47 -2.31
N PRO A 142 -13.08 -1.22 -2.77
CA PRO A 142 -12.70 -0.02 -2.03
C PRO A 142 -13.45 0.11 -0.69
N LEU A 143 -14.71 -0.31 -0.59
CA LEU A 143 -15.46 -0.31 0.67
C LEU A 143 -14.82 -1.27 1.68
N GLN A 144 -14.42 -2.46 1.23
CA GLN A 144 -13.72 -3.45 2.05
C GLN A 144 -12.41 -2.87 2.63
N ASP A 145 -11.64 -2.15 1.81
CA ASP A 145 -10.41 -1.47 2.25
C ASP A 145 -10.70 -0.34 3.23
N ALA A 146 -11.72 0.48 2.97
CA ALA A 146 -12.11 1.56 3.87
C ALA A 146 -12.53 1.04 5.26
N GLN A 147 -13.35 -0.01 5.30
CA GLN A 147 -13.77 -0.65 6.55
C GLN A 147 -12.59 -1.25 7.32
N ARG A 148 -11.65 -1.90 6.60
CA ARG A 148 -10.41 -2.42 7.21
C ARG A 148 -9.54 -1.28 7.73
N GLY A 149 -9.38 -0.21 6.96
CA GLY A 149 -8.61 0.98 7.31
C GLY A 149 -9.14 1.65 8.57
N LEU A 150 -10.47 1.80 8.69
CA LEU A 150 -11.10 2.33 9.89
C LEU A 150 -10.83 1.49 11.14
N ARG A 151 -10.94 0.16 11.03
CA ARG A 151 -10.63 -0.75 12.15
C ARG A 151 -9.16 -0.64 12.56
N LEU A 152 -8.26 -0.61 11.58
CA LEU A 152 -6.82 -0.51 11.82
C LEU A 152 -6.47 0.84 12.45
N ALA A 153 -6.96 1.96 11.90
CA ALA A 153 -6.77 3.30 12.43
C ALA A 153 -7.22 3.41 13.90
N ARG A 154 -8.43 2.91 14.22
CA ARG A 154 -8.92 2.84 15.61
C ARG A 154 -7.98 2.05 16.52
N SER A 155 -7.52 0.89 16.06
CA SER A 155 -6.62 0.04 16.85
C SER A 155 -5.24 0.65 17.08
N LEU A 156 -4.71 1.38 16.10
CA LEU A 156 -3.40 2.03 16.18
C LEU A 156 -3.48 3.25 17.09
N ALA A 157 -4.46 4.11 16.87
CA ALA A 157 -4.60 5.32 17.66
C ALA A 157 -4.96 5.04 19.13
N ALA A 158 -5.59 3.91 19.46
CA ALA A 158 -5.74 3.46 20.85
C ALA A 158 -4.41 3.03 21.50
N ARG A 159 -3.45 2.50 20.73
CA ARG A 159 -2.11 2.09 21.22
C ARG A 159 -1.18 3.26 21.48
N GLU A 160 -1.38 4.37 20.77
CA GLU A 160 -0.62 5.61 20.97
C GLU A 160 -0.97 6.32 22.29
N ALA A 161 -1.80 5.71 23.15
CA ALA A 161 -2.16 6.17 24.50
C ALA A 161 -2.79 7.59 24.53
N GLU A 162 -3.52 7.95 23.47
CA GLU A 162 -4.23 9.22 23.36
C GLU A 162 -5.50 9.21 24.24
N PRO A 163 -5.56 9.95 25.36
CA PRO A 163 -6.54 9.71 26.45
C PRO A 163 -8.02 9.99 26.13
N ALA A 164 -8.39 10.32 24.89
CA ALA A 164 -9.76 10.66 24.53
C ALA A 164 -10.13 10.33 23.08
N LEU A 165 -9.46 9.35 22.46
CA LEU A 165 -9.48 9.17 21.01
C LEU A 165 -10.89 8.98 20.41
N ARG A 166 -11.29 9.95 19.59
CA ARG A 166 -12.42 9.86 18.65
C ARG A 166 -11.88 9.81 17.22
N VAL A 167 -12.31 8.82 16.43
CA VAL A 167 -12.03 8.77 14.98
C VAL A 167 -13.21 9.39 14.25
N LEU A 168 -12.94 10.48 13.54
CA LEU A 168 -13.92 11.22 12.73
C LEU A 168 -13.88 10.78 11.26
#